data_AF-A0A520XUG1-F1
#
_entry.id   AF-A0A520XUG1-F1
#
_cell.length_a   1.000
_cell.length_b   1.000
_cell.length_c   1.000
_cell.angle_alpha   90.00
_cell.angle_beta   90.00
_cell.angle_gamma   90.00
#
_symmetry.space_group_name_H-M   'P 1'
#
loop_
_entity.id
_entity.type
_entity.pdbx_description
1 polymer ?
#
loop_
_entity_poly.entity_id
_entity_poly.type
_entity_poly.pdbx_seq_one_letter_code
_entity_poly.pdbx_strand_id
1 'polypeptide(L)' 'MRRRRLLGSVAAVLMTLTACGSTTTETAADAGAATALAGVVDTVAGGQIDLASLEGQDTVLWFWAPW' A
#
# COMPACT_ATOMS: atom_id res chain seq x y z
N MET A 1 36.97 23.13 23.42
CA MET A 1 35.92 23.27 22.37
C MET A 1 35.60 21.99 21.60
N ARG A 2 36.53 21.03 21.39
CA ARG A 2 36.27 19.75 20.70
C ARG A 2 35.21 18.84 21.37
N ARG A 3 35.19 18.74 22.70
CA ARG A 3 34.22 17.92 23.45
C ARG A 3 32.77 18.40 23.33
N ARG A 4 32.53 19.72 23.25
CA ARG A 4 31.19 20.30 23.02
C ARG A 4 30.68 20.06 21.61
N ARG A 5 31.56 19.98 20.61
CA ARG A 5 31.19 19.62 19.22
C ARG A 5 30.84 18.13 19.11
N LEU A 6 31.57 17.26 19.80
CA LEU A 6 31.29 15.82 19.86
C LEU A 6 29.94 15.49 20.51
N LEU A 7 29.56 16.19 21.58
CA LEU A 7 28.24 15.98 22.21
C LEU A 7 27.07 16.36 21.30
N GLY A 8 27.21 17.42 20.50
CA GLY A 8 26.17 17.84 19.55
C GLY A 8 25.92 16.82 18.44
N SER A 9 26.98 16.17 17.95
CA SER A 9 26.88 15.13 16.91
C SER A 9 26.15 13.88 17.40
N VAL A 10 26.38 13.47 18.64
CA VAL A 10 25.74 12.27 19.22
C VAL A 10 24.23 12.49 19.41
N ALA A 11 23.84 13.68 19.88
CA ALA A 11 22.42 14.01 20.07
C ALA A 11 21.64 14.05 18.74
N ALA A 12 22.26 14.56 17.67
CA ALA A 12 21.64 14.61 16.35
C ALA A 12 21.42 13.21 15.75
N VAL A 13 22.38 12.29 15.93
CA VAL A 13 22.25 10.90 15.46
C VAL A 13 21.15 10.16 16.21
N LEU A 14 21.05 10.36 17.53
CA LEU A 14 20.01 9.74 18.34
C LEU A 14 18.58 10.16 17.94
N MET A 15 18.36 11.40 17.53
CA MET A 15 17.03 11.85 17.09
C MET A 15 16.61 11.30 15.72
N THR A 16 17.56 10.97 14.83
CA THR A 16 17.23 10.38 13.52
C THR A 16 16.78 8.92 13.59
N LEU A 17 17.15 8.18 14.64
CA LEU A 17 16.81 6.76 14.78
C LEU A 17 15.37 6.52 15.27
N THR A 18 14.75 7.49 15.95
CA THR A 18 13.41 7.33 16.54
C THR A 18 12.26 7.58 15.56
N ALA A 19 12.56 8.12 14.37
CA ALA A 19 11.53 8.49 13.39
C ALA A 19 11.05 7.33 12.50
N CYS A 20 11.74 6.18 12.47
CA CYS A 20 11.37 5.01 11.65
C CYS A 20 10.51 3.96 12.39
N GLY A 21 9.92 4.31 13.54
CA GLY A 21 9.23 3.35 14.41
C GLY A 21 7.72 3.17 14.16
N SER A 22 7.09 3.98 13.33
CA SER A 22 5.63 3.95 13.11
C SER A 22 5.30 3.49 11.70
N THR A 23 5.65 2.25 11.38
CA THR A 23 5.11 1.55 10.22
C THR A 23 3.92 0.74 10.71
N THR A 24 2.71 1.18 10.42
CA THR A 24 1.53 0.32 10.53
C THR A 24 1.70 -0.80 9.51
N THR A 25 2.08 -1.98 9.97
CA THR A 25 2.14 -3.16 9.11
C THR A 25 0.71 -3.57 8.81
N GLU A 26 0.18 -3.16 7.66
CA GLU A 26 -1.01 -3.81 7.11
C GLU A 26 -0.60 -5.23 6.72
N THR A 27 -1.03 -6.20 7.51
CA THR A 27 -0.91 -7.62 7.16
C THR A 27 -1.78 -7.87 5.94
N ALA A 28 -1.18 -7.90 4.76
CA ALA A 28 -1.84 -8.42 3.57
C ALA A 28 -2.27 -9.86 3.88
N ALA A 29 -3.57 -10.12 3.82
CA ALA A 29 -4.10 -11.47 3.95
C ALA A 29 -3.46 -12.33 2.85
N ASP A 30 -3.02 -13.54 3.22
CA ASP A 30 -2.53 -14.54 2.27
C ASP A 30 -3.65 -14.82 1.26
N ALA A 31 -3.49 -14.31 0.04
CA ALA A 31 -4.45 -14.47 -1.03
C ALA A 31 -4.34 -15.92 -1.53
N GLY A 32 -4.97 -16.84 -0.79
CA GLY A 32 -5.20 -18.20 -1.27
C GLY A 32 -5.77 -18.17 -2.69
N ALA A 33 -5.44 -19.19 -3.49
CA ALA A 33 -5.71 -19.24 -4.94
C ALA A 33 -7.05 -18.59 -5.32
N ALA A 34 -6.96 -17.36 -5.85
CA ALA A 34 -8.12 -16.59 -6.24
C ALA A 34 -8.82 -17.32 -7.39
N THR A 35 -10.14 -17.43 -7.30
CA THR A 35 -10.93 -17.92 -8.44
C THR A 35 -10.77 -16.93 -9.59
N ALA A 36 -10.62 -17.44 -10.82
CA ALA A 36 -10.46 -16.59 -12.00
C ALA A 36 -11.62 -15.58 -12.08
N LEU A 37 -11.27 -14.30 -12.22
CA LEU A 37 -12.23 -13.23 -12.36
C LEU A 37 -12.78 -13.26 -13.78
N ALA A 38 -14.09 -13.48 -13.94
CA ALA A 38 -14.72 -13.65 -15.24
C ALA A 38 -16.09 -12.94 -15.28
N GLY A 39 -16.46 -12.46 -16.47
CA GLY A 39 -17.73 -11.79 -16.73
C GLY A 39 -17.55 -10.43 -17.40
N VAL A 40 -18.63 -9.93 -17.99
CA VAL A 40 -18.69 -8.59 -18.59
C VAL A 40 -19.58 -7.71 -17.70
N VAL A 41 -19.07 -6.57 -17.29
CA VAL A 41 -19.78 -5.61 -16.43
C VAL A 41 -19.96 -4.27 -17.11
N ASP A 42 -21.11 -3.64 -16.89
CA ASP A 42 -21.38 -2.28 -17.37
C ASP A 42 -20.70 -1.25 -16.47
N THR A 43 -20.13 -0.23 -17.10
CA THR A 43 -19.49 0.90 -16.41
C THR A 43 -20.49 2.03 -16.20
N VAL A 44 -20.22 2.87 -15.20
CA VAL A 44 -21.01 4.09 -14.94
C VAL A 44 -21.03 5.08 -16.12
N ALA A 45 -20.02 5.02 -16.99
CA ALA A 45 -19.94 5.83 -18.21
C ALA A 45 -20.72 5.22 -19.41
N GLY A 46 -21.34 4.06 -19.23
CA GLY A 46 -22.13 3.38 -20.26
C GLY A 46 -21.35 2.45 -21.21
N GLY A 47 -20.04 2.25 -20.97
CA GLY A 47 -19.25 1.21 -21.66
C GLY A 47 -19.26 -0.12 -20.90
N GLN A 48 -18.49 -1.10 -21.39
CA GLN A 48 -18.37 -2.43 -20.78
C GLN A 48 -16.91 -2.80 -20.50
N ILE A 49 -16.69 -3.59 -19.45
CA ILE A 49 -15.39 -4.18 -19.10
C ILE A 49 -15.52 -5.70 -19.06
N ASP A 50 -14.68 -6.40 -19.80
CA ASP A 50 -14.46 -7.84 -19.64
C ASP A 50 -13.45 -8.07 -18.51
N LEU A 51 -13.86 -8.71 -17.43
CA LEU A 51 -13.02 -8.95 -16.26
C LEU A 51 -11.87 -9.93 -16.56
N ALA A 52 -12.00 -10.80 -17.56
CA ALA A 52 -10.92 -11.69 -17.98
C ALA A 52 -9.75 -10.90 -18.60
N SER A 53 -10.00 -9.69 -19.12
CA SER A 53 -8.94 -8.82 -19.67
C SER A 53 -7.96 -8.31 -18.62
N LEU A 54 -8.32 -8.40 -17.33
CA LEU A 54 -7.49 -7.99 -16.19
C LEU A 54 -6.52 -9.09 -15.75
N GLU A 55 -6.56 -10.28 -16.38
CA GLU A 55 -5.66 -11.38 -16.08
C GLU A 55 -4.19 -10.96 -16.31
N GLY A 56 -3.32 -11.33 -15.36
CA GLY A 56 -1.90 -10.98 -15.40
C GLY A 56 -1.57 -9.52 -15.06
N GLN A 57 -2.56 -8.72 -14.65
CA GLN A 57 -2.37 -7.34 -14.22
C GLN A 57 -2.52 -7.21 -12.70
N ASP A 58 -1.64 -6.44 -12.05
CA ASP A 58 -1.77 -6.07 -10.65
C ASP A 58 -3.00 -5.17 -10.47
N THR A 59 -4.13 -5.77 -10.10
CA THR A 59 -5.45 -5.14 -10.10
C THR A 59 -6.04 -5.10 -8.69
N VAL A 60 -6.62 -3.95 -8.32
CA VAL A 60 -7.38 -3.79 -7.07
C VAL A 60 -8.85 -3.58 -7.39
N LEU A 61 -9.72 -4.41 -6.80
CA LEU A 61 -11.16 -4.24 -6.85
C LEU A 61 -11.65 -3.62 -5.54
N TRP A 62 -12.21 -2.41 -5.63
CA TRP A 62 -12.81 -1.73 -4.49
C TRP A 62 -14.34 -1.81 -4.59
N PHE A 63 -14.93 -2.62 -3.71
CA PHE A 63 -16.37 -2.73 -3.58
C PHE A 63 -16.88 -1.65 -2.63
N TRP A 64 -17.86 -0.88 -3.08
CA TRP A 64 -18.43 0.24 -2.34
C TRP A 64 -19.95 0.27 -2.50
N ALA A 65 -20.63 0.96 -1.59
CA ALA A 65 -22.06 1.23 -1.64
C ALA A 65 -22.29 2.76 -1.56
N PRO A 66 -23.32 3.29 -2.23
CA PRO A 66 -23.59 4.74 -2.24
C PRO A 66 -24.21 5.28 -0.93
N TRP A 67 -24.58 4.40 0.00
CA TRP A 67 -25.30 4.71 1.23
C TRP A 67 -24.53 4.25 2.47
#